data_AF-A0A8H7GXA7-F1
#
_entry.id   AF-A0A8H7GXA7-F1
#
_cell.length_a   1.000
_cell.length_b   1.000
_cell.length_c   1.000
_cell.angle_alpha   90.00
_cell.angle_beta   90.00
_cell.angle_gamma   90.00
#
_symmetry.space_group_name_H-M   'P 1'
#
loop_
_entity.id
_entity.type
_entity.pdbx_description
1 polymer ?
#
loop_
_entity_poly.entity_id
_entity_poly.type
_entity_poly.pdbx_seq_one_letter_code
_entity_poly.pdbx_strand_id
1 'polypeptide(L)'
;MSTEKKESPQFQSYLNNDGIDDLTPAQRKHRVSSLSLSDLNQWQNGLTKLSSLTSLSKQQGSHINLKKVDSLAKLSRNSSIIKRKKKSVIDHPRVASYAFCFDIDGVILRGPDTIPQAVEAIRMLNGDNKYNIKVPSIYVTNGGGKPEKVRAEDLSKRLETEIKIDQIIQGHTPMRDLVPVYKNVLVVGGVGNVCRHVAESYGFKNVYTPLDILKWNPAVSPYHDLTEEETQCCRHDVDFSKTPIDAILVFADSRNWAADQQIILELLLSKNGVMGTESKTYDEGPEIYFAHSDFIWATNYKLNRYGMGALQVSIAALYKEHTGHELKVHRFGKPQAGTFRFANKILSKWRKGMLDEHLKKLSVNDPNAEEADILINEDGEEFINQAKLESGNYEDEYEEDDGKIIDKLGELSVQDKITLQMPPASTVYFVGDTPESDIRFANSHDDSWFSILVKTGVYQDGTVPKYKPKHLCENVLEAVKFAIEREHAMELAEWNETATEEEGSASRVSSKINFNDFVMTPSEKKDQEAKDKLKNIKKVDEHESVEVPDLLSAQLDKFKDAA
;
A
#
# COMPACT_ATOMS: atom_id res chain seq x y z
N MET A 1 -28.40 10.81 -52.79
CA MET A 1 -27.10 10.15 -52.57
C MET A 1 -26.46 10.79 -51.35
N SER A 2 -26.79 10.24 -50.19
CA SER A 2 -26.15 10.55 -48.91
C SER A 2 -24.75 9.95 -48.93
N THR A 3 -23.74 10.80 -48.80
CA THR A 3 -22.35 10.39 -48.65
C THR A 3 -22.18 9.72 -47.29
N GLU A 4 -22.07 8.40 -47.28
CA GLU A 4 -21.56 7.64 -46.14
C GLU A 4 -20.15 8.16 -45.83
N LYS A 5 -20.02 8.89 -44.71
CA LYS A 5 -18.73 9.08 -44.07
C LYS A 5 -18.24 7.70 -43.67
N LYS A 6 -17.28 7.14 -44.41
CA LYS A 6 -16.46 6.03 -43.93
C LYS A 6 -15.87 6.47 -42.59
N GLU A 7 -16.31 5.82 -41.51
CA GLU A 7 -15.62 5.91 -40.23
C GLU A 7 -14.16 5.55 -40.47
N SER A 8 -13.26 6.48 -40.15
CA SER A 8 -11.83 6.21 -40.11
C SER A 8 -11.59 5.00 -39.21
N PRO A 9 -10.70 4.05 -39.57
CA PRO A 9 -10.43 2.89 -38.72
C PRO A 9 -10.10 3.37 -37.31
N GLN A 10 -10.92 2.94 -36.35
CA GLN A 10 -10.79 3.32 -34.96
C GLN A 10 -9.42 2.84 -34.48
N PHE A 11 -8.55 3.78 -34.09
CA PHE A 11 -7.21 3.45 -33.61
C PHE A 11 -7.33 2.56 -32.37
N GLN A 12 -7.00 1.26 -32.50
CA GLN A 12 -6.97 0.32 -31.40
C GLN A 12 -5.56 0.33 -30.79
N SER A 13 -5.45 0.76 -29.54
CA SER A 13 -4.16 0.84 -28.84
C SER A 13 -3.70 -0.54 -28.36
N TYR A 14 -2.46 -0.91 -28.69
CA TYR A 14 -1.81 -2.12 -28.15
C TYR A 14 -1.45 -2.03 -26.65
N LEU A 15 -1.58 -0.85 -26.04
CA LEU A 15 -1.27 -0.63 -24.62
C LEU A 15 -2.51 -0.58 -23.72
N ASN A 16 -3.69 -0.25 -24.26
CA ASN A 16 -4.92 -0.09 -23.49
C ASN A 16 -5.97 -1.15 -23.90
N ASN A 17 -5.59 -2.43 -23.81
CA ASN A 17 -6.49 -3.56 -24.08
C ASN A 17 -6.84 -4.38 -22.83
N ASP A 18 -6.53 -3.86 -21.64
CA ASP A 18 -6.73 -4.51 -20.33
C ASP A 18 -7.95 -3.97 -19.55
N GLY A 19 -8.75 -3.08 -20.16
CA GLY A 19 -9.98 -2.54 -19.54
C GLY A 19 -9.71 -1.66 -18.32
N ILE A 20 -8.48 -1.20 -18.12
CA ILE A 20 -8.12 -0.40 -16.94
C ILE A 20 -8.85 0.96 -16.88
N ASP A 21 -9.26 1.51 -18.04
CA ASP A 21 -10.08 2.73 -18.11
C ASP A 21 -11.54 2.49 -17.66
N ASP A 22 -11.98 1.23 -17.59
CA ASP A 22 -13.32 0.82 -17.13
C ASP A 22 -13.35 0.54 -15.61
N LEU A 23 -12.19 0.59 -14.93
CA LEU A 23 -12.13 0.38 -13.49
C LEU A 23 -12.83 1.51 -12.75
N THR A 24 -13.67 1.11 -11.79
CA THR A 24 -14.26 2.04 -10.83
C THR A 24 -13.47 1.96 -9.51
N PRO A 25 -13.00 3.10 -8.98
CA PRO A 25 -12.23 3.11 -7.74
C PRO A 25 -13.09 2.59 -6.58
N ALA A 26 -12.46 1.82 -5.70
CA ALA A 26 -13.12 1.30 -4.52
C ALA A 26 -13.50 2.45 -3.58
N GLN A 27 -14.78 2.50 -3.23
CA GLN A 27 -15.29 3.44 -2.23
C GLN A 27 -15.08 2.90 -0.82
N ARG A 28 -14.67 3.78 0.09
CA ARG A 28 -14.56 3.42 1.51
C ARG A 28 -15.93 3.18 2.12
N LYS A 29 -16.07 2.00 2.74
CA LYS A 29 -17.29 1.63 3.47
C LYS A 29 -17.35 2.21 4.89
N HIS A 30 -16.20 2.59 5.46
CA HIS A 30 -16.08 3.09 6.83
C HIS A 30 -15.29 4.40 6.89
N ARG A 31 -15.67 5.28 7.83
CA ARG A 31 -14.93 6.51 8.12
C ARG A 31 -13.60 6.15 8.78
N VAL A 32 -12.52 6.72 8.27
CA VAL A 32 -11.18 6.62 8.87
C VAL A 32 -10.88 7.94 9.55
N SER A 33 -10.40 7.89 10.79
CA SER A 33 -10.05 9.08 11.58
C SER A 33 -8.88 9.84 10.93
N SER A 34 -8.92 11.16 11.01
CA SER A 34 -7.83 12.07 10.63
C SER A 34 -6.85 12.35 11.77
N LEU A 35 -7.13 11.83 12.98
CA LEU A 35 -6.20 11.90 14.11
C LEU A 35 -4.93 11.10 13.81
N SER A 36 -3.77 11.63 14.21
CA SER A 36 -2.50 10.94 14.05
C SER A 36 -2.53 9.50 14.60
N LEU A 37 -1.76 8.59 14.01
CA LEU A 37 -1.68 7.20 14.46
C LEU A 37 -1.20 7.09 15.91
N SER A 38 -0.28 7.96 16.33
CA SER A 38 0.17 8.03 17.72
C SER A 38 -0.93 8.52 18.68
N ASP A 39 -1.78 9.47 18.26
CA ASP A 39 -2.88 9.97 19.08
C ASP A 39 -4.07 9.01 19.14
N LEU A 40 -4.25 8.21 18.09
CA LEU A 40 -5.17 7.06 18.05
C LEU A 40 -4.67 5.93 18.96
N ASN A 41 -3.37 5.64 18.96
CA ASN A 41 -2.80 4.58 19.80
C ASN A 41 -2.76 4.91 21.29
N GLN A 42 -2.55 6.18 21.68
CA GLN A 42 -2.77 6.60 23.07
C GLN A 42 -4.21 6.30 23.54
N TRP A 43 -5.17 6.30 22.61
CA TRP A 43 -6.56 5.93 22.85
C TRP A 43 -6.74 4.41 23.03
N GLN A 44 -5.99 3.58 22.30
CA GLN A 44 -6.03 2.11 22.41
C GLN A 44 -5.25 1.57 23.62
N ASN A 45 -4.15 2.21 24.03
CA ASN A 45 -3.39 1.81 25.21
C ASN A 45 -4.12 2.12 26.53
N GLY A 46 -5.18 2.95 26.50
CA GLY A 46 -6.14 3.06 27.60
C GLY A 46 -7.05 1.84 27.77
N LEU A 47 -7.14 0.96 26.76
CA LEU A 47 -7.97 -0.26 26.79
C LEU A 47 -7.16 -1.53 27.11
N THR A 48 -5.84 -1.55 26.86
CA THR A 48 -4.97 -2.70 27.14
C THR A 48 -4.48 -2.76 28.59
N LYS A 49 -4.58 -1.68 29.37
CA LYS A 49 -4.21 -1.65 30.80
C LYS A 49 -5.24 -2.28 31.76
N LEU A 50 -6.36 -2.82 31.25
CA LEU A 50 -7.41 -3.46 32.06
C LEU A 50 -7.73 -4.91 31.70
N SER A 51 -7.04 -5.52 30.73
CA SER A 51 -7.22 -6.96 30.41
C SER A 51 -6.14 -7.86 31.01
N SER A 52 -5.03 -7.31 31.52
CA SER A 52 -3.92 -8.09 32.08
C SER A 52 -3.97 -8.31 33.61
N LEU A 53 -5.04 -7.88 34.31
CA LEU A 53 -5.16 -8.04 35.77
C LEU A 53 -6.36 -8.88 36.26
N THR A 54 -7.03 -9.65 35.39
CA THR A 54 -8.16 -10.51 35.81
C THR A 54 -8.06 -11.98 35.43
N SER A 55 -6.89 -12.50 35.07
CA SER A 55 -6.70 -13.95 34.82
C SER A 55 -5.83 -14.69 35.83
N LEU A 56 -5.57 -14.11 37.01
CA LEU A 56 -4.84 -14.76 38.10
C LEU A 56 -5.62 -14.68 39.42
N SER A 57 -6.71 -15.44 39.52
CA SER A 57 -7.14 -16.08 40.77
C SER A 57 -8.34 -17.00 40.54
N LYS A 58 -8.09 -18.30 40.38
CA LYS A 58 -8.88 -19.40 41.00
C LYS A 58 -8.40 -20.78 40.55
N GLN A 59 -7.50 -21.35 41.35
CA GLN A 59 -7.68 -22.69 41.93
C GLN A 59 -7.51 -22.44 43.44
N GLN A 60 -8.44 -22.77 44.33
CA GLN A 60 -9.02 -24.10 44.58
C GLN A 60 -10.47 -24.00 45.11
N GLY A 61 -11.24 -25.06 44.86
CA GLY A 61 -12.14 -25.63 45.88
C GLY A 61 -13.57 -25.08 46.02
N SER A 62 -14.53 -25.95 45.67
CA SER A 62 -15.93 -26.05 46.14
C SER A 62 -17.06 -25.38 45.33
N HIS A 63 -18.11 -26.18 45.16
CA HIS A 63 -19.33 -25.97 44.40
C HIS A 63 -20.09 -24.70 44.80
N ILE A 64 -20.51 -23.86 43.82
CA ILE A 64 -21.78 -23.12 43.80
C ILE A 64 -22.09 -22.71 42.34
N ASN A 65 -23.25 -23.13 41.85
CA ASN A 65 -23.88 -22.67 40.60
C ASN A 65 -24.39 -21.23 40.78
N LEU A 66 -23.81 -20.21 40.12
CA LEU A 66 -24.43 -18.88 40.02
C LEU A 66 -24.13 -18.17 38.68
N LYS A 67 -25.18 -18.12 37.84
CA LYS A 67 -25.59 -17.07 36.89
C LYS A 67 -24.51 -16.33 36.07
N LYS A 68 -24.50 -16.72 34.79
CA LYS A 68 -24.14 -15.97 33.59
C LYS A 68 -24.75 -14.54 33.61
N VAL A 69 -23.94 -13.58 33.16
CA VAL A 69 -24.29 -12.24 32.60
C VAL A 69 -24.85 -11.19 33.59
N ASP A 70 -24.02 -10.21 34.00
CA ASP A 70 -24.47 -8.81 34.21
C ASP A 70 -23.36 -7.78 34.50
N SER A 71 -22.08 -8.19 34.58
CA SER A 71 -20.95 -7.27 34.90
C SER A 71 -20.22 -6.69 33.68
N LEU A 72 -20.30 -7.33 32.50
CA LEU A 72 -19.67 -6.82 31.26
C LEU A 72 -20.34 -5.54 30.72
N ALA A 73 -21.64 -5.35 30.98
CA ALA A 73 -22.37 -4.15 30.57
C ALA A 73 -22.08 -2.90 31.44
N LYS A 74 -21.45 -3.09 32.62
CA LYS A 74 -21.10 -1.99 33.52
C LYS A 74 -19.64 -1.52 33.38
N LEU A 75 -18.74 -2.36 32.85
CA LEU A 75 -17.33 -2.02 32.63
C LEU A 75 -17.06 -1.25 31.32
N SER A 76 -18.00 -1.27 30.36
CA SER A 76 -17.96 -0.39 29.18
C SER A 76 -18.19 1.09 29.50
N ARG A 77 -18.61 1.44 30.73
CA ARG A 77 -18.94 2.82 31.12
C ARG A 77 -17.76 3.65 31.63
N ASN A 78 -16.59 3.04 31.81
CA ASN A 78 -15.40 3.70 32.33
C ASN A 78 -14.20 3.55 31.40
N SER A 79 -14.39 3.80 30.09
CA SER A 79 -13.27 4.27 29.29
C SER A 79 -12.86 5.62 29.88
N SER A 80 -11.71 5.67 30.54
CA SER A 80 -11.07 6.93 30.92
C SER A 80 -10.76 7.68 29.63
N ILE A 81 -11.75 8.47 29.18
CA ILE A 81 -11.61 9.49 28.15
C ILE A 81 -10.44 10.36 28.61
N ILE A 82 -9.31 10.24 27.92
CA ILE A 82 -8.27 11.27 27.98
C ILE A 82 -8.99 12.56 27.57
N LYS A 83 -9.25 13.45 28.54
CA LYS A 83 -9.94 14.72 28.32
C LYS A 83 -9.01 15.59 27.46
N ARG A 84 -9.17 15.51 26.13
CA ARG A 84 -8.47 16.39 25.20
C ARG A 84 -9.00 17.80 25.41
N LYS A 85 -8.10 18.76 25.55
CA LYS A 85 -8.44 20.18 25.52
C LYS A 85 -8.49 20.65 24.07
N LYS A 86 -9.38 21.61 23.78
CA LYS A 86 -9.40 22.28 22.47
C LYS A 86 -8.05 22.94 22.22
N LYS A 87 -7.56 22.87 20.99
CA LYS A 87 -6.29 23.45 20.55
C LYS A 87 -6.53 24.34 19.34
N SER A 88 -5.70 25.37 19.18
CA SER A 88 -5.62 26.15 17.94
C SER A 88 -4.66 25.52 16.92
N VAL A 89 -3.63 24.83 17.41
CA VAL A 89 -2.63 24.11 16.63
C VAL A 89 -2.23 22.84 17.38
N ILE A 90 -2.02 21.75 16.64
CA ILE A 90 -1.42 20.49 17.12
C ILE A 90 0.04 20.43 16.65
N ASP A 91 0.96 20.63 17.58
CA ASP A 91 2.38 20.84 17.35
C ASP A 91 3.30 19.85 18.09
N HIS A 92 2.75 18.89 18.84
CA HIS A 92 3.59 17.86 19.45
C HIS A 92 4.08 16.85 18.41
N PRO A 93 5.28 16.26 18.61
CA PRO A 93 5.78 15.19 17.77
C PRO A 93 4.79 14.02 17.67
N ARG A 94 4.48 13.60 16.44
CA ARG A 94 3.50 12.53 16.19
C ARG A 94 3.66 11.87 14.82
N VAL A 95 2.97 10.76 14.59
CA VAL A 95 2.97 10.01 13.32
C VAL A 95 1.62 10.15 12.61
N ALA A 96 1.63 10.64 11.38
CA ALA A 96 0.43 10.92 10.59
C ALA A 96 -0.45 9.68 10.31
N SER A 97 -1.76 9.90 10.25
CA SER A 97 -2.74 8.92 9.75
C SER A 97 -2.68 8.74 8.24
N TYR A 98 -2.30 9.78 7.49
CA TYR A 98 -2.13 9.79 6.04
C TYR A 98 -0.71 9.40 5.62
N ALA A 99 -0.49 9.24 4.32
CA ALA A 99 0.79 8.83 3.77
C ALA A 99 1.04 9.45 2.38
N PHE A 100 2.30 9.35 1.93
CA PHE A 100 2.73 9.75 0.60
C PHE A 100 3.26 8.58 -0.24
N CYS A 101 2.99 8.66 -1.53
CA CYS A 101 3.64 7.91 -2.59
C CYS A 101 4.23 8.92 -3.56
N PHE A 102 5.53 8.81 -3.85
CA PHE A 102 6.21 9.69 -4.80
C PHE A 102 6.59 8.89 -6.04
N ASP A 103 6.28 9.42 -7.22
CA ASP A 103 7.12 9.09 -8.37
C ASP A 103 8.54 9.62 -8.16
N ILE A 104 9.51 9.04 -8.85
CA ILE A 104 10.91 9.45 -8.74
C ILE A 104 11.28 10.38 -9.88
N ASP A 105 11.09 9.94 -11.10
CA ASP A 105 11.52 10.67 -12.29
C ASP A 105 10.51 11.81 -12.56
N GLY A 106 11.00 13.01 -12.84
CA GLY A 106 10.15 14.20 -12.96
C GLY A 106 9.63 14.79 -11.63
N VAL A 107 9.71 14.07 -10.50
CA VAL A 107 9.23 14.54 -9.18
C VAL A 107 10.37 14.77 -8.18
N ILE A 108 11.26 13.78 -8.05
CA ILE A 108 12.44 13.83 -7.18
C ILE A 108 13.71 14.10 -8.01
N LEU A 109 13.79 13.51 -9.19
CA LEU A 109 14.94 13.59 -10.10
C LEU A 109 14.51 14.17 -11.44
N ARG A 110 15.41 14.87 -12.12
CA ARG A 110 15.26 15.25 -13.52
C ARG A 110 16.51 14.85 -14.30
N GLY A 111 16.47 13.68 -14.92
CA GLY A 111 17.67 13.08 -15.50
C GLY A 111 18.71 12.75 -14.42
N PRO A 112 19.97 13.24 -14.52
CA PRO A 112 20.99 12.98 -13.52
C PRO A 112 20.85 13.86 -12.26
N ASP A 113 20.07 14.93 -12.32
CA ASP A 113 20.03 15.98 -11.32
C ASP A 113 18.89 15.77 -10.31
N THR A 114 19.14 16.12 -9.05
CA THR A 114 18.11 16.12 -8.00
C THR A 114 17.31 17.42 -8.08
N ILE A 115 15.99 17.34 -7.99
CA ILE A 115 15.13 18.52 -7.88
C ILE A 115 15.35 19.13 -6.48
N PRO A 116 15.86 20.37 -6.34
CA PRO A 116 16.24 20.92 -5.04
C PRO A 116 15.11 20.94 -4.00
N GLN A 117 13.88 21.19 -4.46
CA GLN A 117 12.67 21.19 -3.65
C GLN A 117 12.38 19.82 -3.02
N ALA A 118 12.87 18.73 -3.60
CA ALA A 118 12.65 17.38 -3.06
C ALA A 118 13.35 17.18 -1.70
N VAL A 119 14.53 17.76 -1.51
CA VAL A 119 15.28 17.65 -0.23
C VAL A 119 14.47 18.30 0.90
N GLU A 120 13.99 19.52 0.70
CA GLU A 120 13.14 20.22 1.68
C GLU A 120 11.81 19.47 1.91
N ALA A 121 11.19 18.95 0.84
CA ALA A 121 9.94 18.22 0.94
C ALA A 121 10.04 16.96 1.82
N ILE A 122 11.10 16.15 1.62
CA ILE A 122 11.31 14.94 2.42
C ILE A 122 11.70 15.28 3.85
N ARG A 123 12.50 16.33 4.05
CA ARG A 123 12.83 16.85 5.38
C ARG A 123 11.56 17.27 6.16
N MET A 124 10.62 17.93 5.49
CA MET A 124 9.31 18.26 6.07
C MET A 124 8.52 17.00 6.47
N LEU A 125 8.47 15.97 5.63
CA LEU A 125 7.77 14.73 5.97
C LEU A 125 8.42 13.98 7.15
N ASN A 126 9.69 14.20 7.44
CA ASN A 126 10.40 13.60 8.57
C ASN A 126 10.25 14.37 9.90
N GLY A 127 9.35 15.36 9.94
CA GLY A 127 9.00 16.09 11.16
C GLY A 127 9.57 17.50 11.23
N ASP A 128 10.40 17.94 10.28
CA ASP A 128 10.86 19.33 10.22
C ASP A 128 9.82 20.22 9.53
N ASN A 129 8.66 20.30 10.18
CA ASN A 129 7.54 21.13 9.77
C ASN A 129 6.93 21.76 11.02
N LYS A 130 6.11 22.81 10.83
CA LYS A 130 5.49 23.56 11.93
C LYS A 130 4.63 22.75 12.90
N TYR A 131 4.30 21.50 12.56
CA TYR A 131 3.46 20.63 13.36
C TYR A 131 4.22 19.47 14.00
N ASN A 132 5.53 19.34 13.76
CA ASN A 132 6.35 18.21 14.20
C ASN A 132 5.78 16.84 13.80
N ILE A 133 5.02 16.77 12.70
CA ILE A 133 4.37 15.54 12.25
C ILE A 133 5.29 14.76 11.31
N LYS A 134 5.50 13.49 11.62
CA LYS A 134 6.18 12.55 10.71
C LYS A 134 5.15 11.87 9.83
N VAL A 135 5.39 11.85 8.53
CA VAL A 135 4.46 11.32 7.53
C VAL A 135 5.10 10.14 6.79
N PRO A 136 4.52 8.93 6.86
CA PRO A 136 5.01 7.77 6.13
C PRO A 136 5.02 8.00 4.62
N SER A 137 6.14 7.72 3.97
CA SER A 137 6.30 7.85 2.52
C SER A 137 6.97 6.64 1.87
N ILE A 138 6.55 6.34 0.64
CA ILE A 138 7.19 5.35 -0.24
C ILE A 138 7.44 5.96 -1.63
N TYR A 139 8.32 5.32 -2.41
CA TYR A 139 8.74 5.77 -3.73
C TYR A 139 8.38 4.72 -4.77
N VAL A 140 7.58 5.09 -5.77
CA VAL A 140 7.01 4.20 -6.79
C VAL A 140 7.39 4.70 -8.17
N THR A 141 8.38 4.07 -8.78
CA THR A 141 8.83 4.38 -10.15
C THR A 141 8.51 3.21 -11.09
N ASN A 142 8.20 3.54 -12.33
CA ASN A 142 8.15 2.56 -13.41
C ASN A 142 9.53 2.25 -13.98
N GLY A 143 10.52 3.12 -13.75
CA GLY A 143 11.92 2.89 -14.07
C GLY A 143 12.48 1.68 -13.32
N GLY A 144 13.51 1.07 -13.90
CA GLY A 144 14.00 -0.22 -13.44
C GLY A 144 15.42 -0.55 -13.89
N GLY A 145 15.83 -1.78 -13.61
CA GLY A 145 17.07 -2.37 -14.10
C GLY A 145 18.26 -2.24 -13.16
N LYS A 146 18.05 -1.79 -11.92
CA LYS A 146 19.04 -1.81 -10.84
C LYS A 146 18.40 -2.40 -9.58
N PRO A 147 19.17 -3.00 -8.67
CA PRO A 147 18.65 -3.45 -7.39
C PRO A 147 18.05 -2.30 -6.58
N GLU A 148 16.98 -2.55 -5.84
CA GLU A 148 16.32 -1.54 -4.99
C GLU A 148 17.29 -0.96 -3.96
N LYS A 149 18.25 -1.76 -3.48
CA LYS A 149 19.32 -1.31 -2.58
C LYS A 149 20.12 -0.15 -3.18
N VAL A 150 20.54 -0.28 -4.43
CA VAL A 150 21.31 0.75 -5.12
C VAL A 150 20.47 2.00 -5.32
N ARG A 151 19.18 1.84 -5.63
CA ARG A 151 18.26 2.98 -5.79
C ARG A 151 17.99 3.70 -4.46
N ALA A 152 17.83 2.95 -3.38
CA ALA A 152 17.64 3.47 -2.02
C ALA A 152 18.88 4.25 -1.55
N GLU A 153 20.09 3.71 -1.77
CA GLU A 153 21.35 4.39 -1.42
C GLU A 153 21.56 5.68 -2.24
N ASP A 154 21.26 5.66 -3.54
CA ASP A 154 21.33 6.84 -4.41
C ASP A 154 20.35 7.92 -3.97
N LEU A 155 19.09 7.56 -3.74
CA LEU A 155 18.09 8.49 -3.22
C LEU A 155 18.45 9.02 -1.84
N SER A 156 19.03 8.19 -0.97
CA SER A 156 19.43 8.62 0.37
C SER A 156 20.47 9.73 0.34
N LYS A 157 21.47 9.59 -0.52
CA LYS A 157 22.51 10.61 -0.72
C LYS A 157 21.93 11.89 -1.29
N ARG A 158 21.02 11.77 -2.26
CA ARG A 158 20.42 12.91 -2.96
C ARG A 158 19.43 13.70 -2.12
N LEU A 159 18.68 13.01 -1.26
CA LEU A 159 17.67 13.59 -0.37
C LEU A 159 18.22 13.94 1.00
N GLU A 160 19.51 13.70 1.24
CA GLU A 160 20.19 13.97 2.52
C GLU A 160 19.46 13.34 3.71
N THR A 161 18.90 12.14 3.50
CA THR A 161 18.02 11.44 4.44
C THR A 161 18.12 9.94 4.17
N GLU A 162 18.06 9.10 5.20
CA GLU A 162 18.04 7.64 5.00
C GLU A 162 16.72 7.19 4.33
N ILE A 163 16.83 6.58 3.15
CA ILE A 163 15.75 5.89 2.45
C ILE A 163 16.02 4.39 2.51
N LYS A 164 15.08 3.62 3.08
CA LYS A 164 15.23 2.17 3.21
C LYS A 164 14.80 1.45 1.93
N ILE A 165 15.40 0.27 1.70
CA ILE A 165 15.10 -0.60 0.55
C ILE A 165 13.60 -0.89 0.46
N ASP A 166 12.97 -1.15 1.62
CA ASP A 166 11.54 -1.44 1.73
C ASP A 166 10.63 -0.27 1.31
N GLN A 167 11.15 0.96 1.15
CA GLN A 167 10.37 2.10 0.67
C GLN A 167 10.38 2.22 -0.86
N ILE A 168 11.19 1.44 -1.56
CA ILE A 168 11.37 1.54 -3.01
C ILE A 168 10.54 0.47 -3.72
N ILE A 169 9.75 0.90 -4.71
CA ILE A 169 9.02 0.04 -5.63
C ILE A 169 9.41 0.46 -7.05
N GLN A 170 10.04 -0.44 -7.78
CA GLN A 170 10.40 -0.29 -9.19
C GLN A 170 9.45 -1.15 -10.05
N GLY A 171 9.43 -0.93 -11.36
CA GLY A 171 8.54 -1.68 -12.27
C GLY A 171 8.68 -3.20 -12.16
N HIS A 172 9.90 -3.69 -11.94
CA HIS A 172 10.18 -5.12 -11.78
C HIS A 172 9.98 -5.65 -10.36
N THR A 173 9.84 -4.80 -9.33
CA THR A 173 9.72 -5.24 -7.93
C THR A 173 8.52 -6.17 -7.70
N PRO A 174 7.30 -5.90 -8.23
CA PRO A 174 6.17 -6.82 -8.11
C PRO A 174 6.38 -8.18 -8.78
N MET A 175 7.31 -8.29 -9.74
CA MET A 175 7.61 -9.57 -10.42
C MET A 175 8.26 -10.60 -9.49
N ARG A 176 8.68 -10.21 -8.27
CA ARG A 176 9.11 -11.15 -7.22
C ARG A 176 8.02 -12.20 -6.90
N ASP A 177 6.74 -11.84 -7.06
CA ASP A 177 5.63 -12.77 -6.82
C ASP A 177 5.56 -13.90 -7.89
N LEU A 178 6.34 -13.81 -8.98
CA LEU A 178 6.43 -14.83 -10.04
C LEU A 178 7.52 -15.89 -9.77
N VAL A 179 8.39 -15.68 -8.79
CA VAL A 179 9.45 -16.63 -8.40
C VAL A 179 8.94 -18.05 -8.12
N PRO A 180 7.82 -18.28 -7.40
CA PRO A 180 7.30 -19.63 -7.19
C PRO A 180 6.63 -20.23 -8.44
N VAL A 181 6.38 -19.44 -9.47
CA VAL A 181 5.62 -19.84 -10.68
C VAL A 181 6.56 -20.38 -11.76
N TYR A 182 7.70 -19.70 -11.99
CA TYR A 182 8.59 -19.98 -13.11
C TYR A 182 9.99 -20.39 -12.67
N LYS A 183 10.57 -21.39 -13.34
CA LYS A 183 11.91 -21.90 -13.04
C LYS A 183 12.96 -21.30 -13.98
N ASN A 184 12.68 -21.38 -15.28
CA ASN A 184 13.53 -20.90 -16.38
C ASN A 184 12.93 -19.60 -16.93
N VAL A 185 13.58 -18.48 -16.67
CA VAL A 185 13.09 -17.17 -17.10
C VAL A 185 14.08 -16.50 -18.03
N LEU A 186 13.57 -15.91 -19.11
CA LEU A 186 14.33 -14.98 -19.95
C LEU A 186 14.11 -13.57 -19.40
N VAL A 187 15.16 -12.96 -18.85
CA VAL A 187 15.12 -11.58 -18.37
C VAL A 187 15.66 -10.66 -19.46
N VAL A 188 14.82 -9.74 -19.89
CA VAL A 188 15.12 -8.80 -20.99
C VAL A 188 15.36 -7.39 -20.44
N GLY A 189 16.34 -6.72 -21.05
CA GLY A 189 16.66 -5.32 -20.82
C GLY A 189 17.70 -5.07 -19.73
N GLY A 190 18.04 -3.79 -19.56
CA GLY A 190 19.15 -3.37 -18.70
C GLY A 190 20.50 -3.39 -19.42
N VAL A 191 21.59 -3.34 -18.66
CA VAL A 191 22.96 -3.33 -19.18
C VAL A 191 23.73 -4.49 -18.57
N GLY A 192 24.36 -5.31 -19.40
CA GLY A 192 25.08 -6.51 -18.98
C GLY A 192 24.23 -7.42 -18.10
N ASN A 193 24.80 -7.90 -16.98
CA ASN A 193 24.13 -8.81 -16.06
C ASN A 193 23.33 -8.15 -14.93
N VAL A 194 23.11 -6.83 -14.96
CA VAL A 194 22.45 -6.15 -13.83
C VAL A 194 21.03 -6.70 -13.61
N CYS A 195 20.21 -6.80 -14.65
CA CYS A 195 18.86 -7.36 -14.52
C CYS A 195 18.88 -8.85 -14.16
N ARG A 196 19.86 -9.62 -14.66
CA ARG A 196 20.06 -11.02 -14.26
C ARG A 196 20.26 -11.12 -12.75
N HIS A 197 21.19 -10.35 -12.19
CA HIS A 197 21.46 -10.35 -10.76
C HIS A 197 20.27 -9.88 -9.93
N VAL A 198 19.47 -8.92 -10.42
CA VAL A 198 18.23 -8.51 -9.75
C VAL A 198 17.26 -9.69 -9.67
N ALA A 199 17.01 -10.38 -10.79
CA ALA A 199 16.13 -11.55 -10.81
C ALA A 199 16.66 -12.68 -9.91
N GLU A 200 17.96 -12.97 -9.95
CA GLU A 200 18.58 -13.96 -9.06
C GLU A 200 18.42 -13.56 -7.58
N SER A 201 18.57 -12.26 -7.25
CA SER A 201 18.36 -11.76 -5.88
C SER A 201 16.93 -11.88 -5.38
N TYR A 202 15.95 -11.92 -6.28
CA TYR A 202 14.55 -12.22 -5.93
C TYR A 202 14.32 -13.71 -5.67
N GLY A 203 15.20 -14.58 -6.16
CA GLY A 203 15.13 -16.02 -5.98
C GLY A 203 14.78 -16.83 -7.23
N PHE A 204 14.77 -16.22 -8.43
CA PHE A 204 14.65 -16.98 -9.67
C PHE A 204 15.84 -17.93 -9.83
N LYS A 205 15.57 -19.20 -10.17
CA LYS A 205 16.59 -20.25 -10.20
C LYS A 205 17.45 -20.18 -11.46
N ASN A 206 16.81 -20.24 -12.63
CA ASN A 206 17.49 -20.28 -13.91
C ASN A 206 17.18 -19.00 -14.67
N VAL A 207 18.05 -18.02 -14.54
CA VAL A 207 17.93 -16.72 -15.20
C VAL A 207 18.83 -16.67 -16.43
N TYR A 208 18.20 -16.51 -17.59
CA TYR A 208 18.84 -16.33 -18.89
C TYR A 208 18.61 -14.92 -19.42
N THR A 209 19.47 -14.46 -20.32
CA THR A 209 19.32 -13.18 -21.03
C THR A 209 19.36 -13.38 -22.54
N PRO A 210 18.88 -12.42 -23.35
CA PRO A 210 19.01 -12.50 -24.81
C PRO A 210 20.45 -12.73 -25.30
N LEU A 211 21.43 -12.19 -24.57
CA LEU A 211 22.85 -12.39 -24.85
C LEU A 211 23.27 -13.86 -24.73
N ASP A 212 22.70 -14.61 -23.78
CA ASP A 212 22.97 -16.06 -23.64
C ASP A 212 22.53 -16.82 -24.90
N ILE A 213 21.38 -16.45 -25.47
CA ILE A 213 20.83 -17.09 -26.68
C ILE A 213 21.67 -16.74 -27.91
N LEU A 214 22.07 -15.48 -28.06
CA LEU A 214 23.00 -15.07 -29.13
C LEU A 214 24.35 -15.76 -29.01
N LYS A 215 24.84 -15.98 -27.78
CA LYS A 215 26.09 -16.67 -27.56
C LYS A 215 26.00 -18.15 -27.93
N TRP A 216 24.88 -18.79 -27.61
CA TRP A 216 24.61 -20.17 -27.99
C TRP A 216 24.55 -20.35 -29.52
N ASN A 217 23.83 -19.46 -30.21
CA ASN A 217 23.75 -19.48 -31.66
C ASN A 217 23.57 -18.06 -32.24
N PRO A 218 24.64 -17.45 -32.77
CA PRO A 218 24.58 -16.10 -33.35
C PRO A 218 23.60 -15.98 -34.52
N ALA A 219 23.27 -17.08 -35.20
CA ALA A 219 22.33 -17.07 -36.31
C ALA A 219 20.87 -16.76 -35.91
N VAL A 220 20.55 -16.78 -34.61
CA VAL A 220 19.20 -16.43 -34.10
C VAL A 220 18.85 -14.97 -34.44
N SER A 221 19.82 -14.06 -34.42
CA SER A 221 19.61 -12.68 -34.85
C SER A 221 20.78 -12.18 -35.70
N PRO A 222 20.56 -11.86 -37.00
CA PRO A 222 21.61 -11.38 -37.88
C PRO A 222 21.96 -9.90 -37.65
N TYR A 223 21.37 -9.25 -36.65
CA TYR A 223 21.45 -7.80 -36.44
C TYR A 223 22.46 -7.38 -35.38
N HIS A 224 23.05 -8.33 -34.64
CA HIS A 224 23.95 -8.03 -33.54
C HIS A 224 25.04 -9.09 -33.37
N ASP A 225 26.29 -8.65 -33.47
CA ASP A 225 27.44 -9.44 -33.06
C ASP A 225 27.80 -9.08 -31.62
N LEU A 226 27.94 -10.09 -30.76
CA LEU A 226 28.28 -9.88 -29.36
C LEU A 226 29.65 -9.22 -29.22
N THR A 227 29.74 -8.17 -28.40
CA THR A 227 31.03 -7.59 -28.03
C THR A 227 31.79 -8.51 -27.06
N GLU A 228 33.07 -8.21 -26.81
CA GLU A 228 33.85 -8.93 -25.81
C GLU A 228 33.25 -8.79 -24.41
N GLU A 229 32.79 -7.59 -24.04
CA GLU A 229 32.15 -7.32 -22.75
C GLU A 229 30.83 -8.06 -22.59
N GLU A 230 30.02 -8.12 -23.65
CA GLU A 230 28.76 -8.86 -23.64
C GLU A 230 29.00 -10.37 -23.57
N THR A 231 30.01 -10.87 -24.29
CA THR A 231 30.39 -12.28 -24.26
C THR A 231 30.80 -12.73 -22.86
N GLN A 232 31.48 -11.87 -22.08
CA GLN A 232 31.84 -12.16 -20.68
C GLN A 232 30.62 -12.24 -19.75
N CYS A 233 29.51 -11.60 -20.13
CA CYS A 233 28.27 -11.64 -19.35
C CYS A 233 27.43 -12.89 -19.63
N CYS A 234 27.73 -13.65 -20.68
CA CYS A 234 26.92 -14.77 -21.14
C CYS A 234 27.19 -16.05 -20.33
N ARG A 235 26.18 -16.92 -20.20
CA ARG A 235 26.38 -18.30 -19.77
C ARG A 235 27.00 -19.10 -20.93
N HIS A 236 27.97 -19.95 -20.61
CA HIS A 236 28.76 -20.67 -21.64
C HIS A 236 28.24 -22.08 -21.98
N ASP A 237 27.36 -22.66 -21.16
CA ASP A 237 27.00 -24.09 -21.26
C ASP A 237 25.48 -24.33 -21.30
N VAL A 238 24.75 -23.55 -22.11
CA VAL A 238 23.29 -23.68 -22.24
C VAL A 238 22.93 -24.00 -23.68
N ASP A 239 22.23 -25.11 -23.88
CA ASP A 239 21.68 -25.50 -25.18
C ASP A 239 20.19 -25.14 -25.24
N PHE A 240 19.87 -24.02 -25.89
CA PHE A 240 18.49 -23.53 -25.97
C PHE A 240 17.60 -24.33 -26.94
N SER A 241 18.17 -25.27 -27.71
CA SER A 241 17.35 -26.27 -28.44
C SER A 241 16.74 -27.34 -27.51
N LYS A 242 17.19 -27.39 -26.26
CA LYS A 242 16.73 -28.36 -25.24
C LYS A 242 16.23 -27.71 -23.96
N THR A 243 16.53 -26.43 -23.77
CA THR A 243 16.21 -25.69 -22.54
C THR A 243 14.94 -24.88 -22.77
N PRO A 244 13.80 -25.24 -22.15
CA PRO A 244 12.59 -24.45 -22.26
C PRO A 244 12.68 -23.17 -21.44
N ILE A 245 12.19 -22.07 -21.99
CA ILE A 245 11.91 -20.82 -21.28
C ILE A 245 10.46 -20.83 -20.83
N ASP A 246 10.20 -20.71 -19.52
CA ASP A 246 8.85 -20.78 -18.96
C ASP A 246 8.13 -19.41 -19.04
N ALA A 247 8.89 -18.31 -18.92
CA ALA A 247 8.37 -16.95 -18.98
C ALA A 247 9.42 -15.95 -19.49
N ILE A 248 8.94 -14.90 -20.17
CA ILE A 248 9.73 -13.76 -20.61
C ILE A 248 9.43 -12.58 -19.68
N LEU A 249 10.45 -12.07 -19.00
CA LEU A 249 10.33 -10.98 -18.02
C LEU A 249 11.12 -9.76 -18.51
N VAL A 250 10.41 -8.75 -19.02
CA VAL A 250 11.00 -7.48 -19.47
C VAL A 250 11.16 -6.56 -18.26
N PHE A 251 12.33 -6.59 -17.63
CA PHE A 251 12.63 -5.87 -16.39
C PHE A 251 12.94 -4.39 -16.61
N ALA A 252 13.56 -4.06 -17.74
CA ALA A 252 13.98 -2.71 -18.09
C ALA A 252 13.99 -2.54 -19.61
N ASP A 253 14.23 -1.32 -20.09
CA ASP A 253 14.37 -1.08 -21.53
C ASP A 253 15.51 -1.89 -22.13
N SER A 254 15.19 -2.54 -23.26
CA SER A 254 16.17 -3.18 -24.14
C SER A 254 17.12 -2.15 -24.75
N ARG A 255 18.39 -2.52 -24.87
CA ARG A 255 19.43 -1.72 -25.56
C ARG A 255 19.62 -2.12 -27.02
N ASN A 256 19.10 -3.28 -27.42
CA ASN A 256 19.10 -3.75 -28.79
C ASN A 256 17.73 -4.30 -29.16
N TRP A 257 16.85 -3.40 -29.60
CA TRP A 257 15.47 -3.77 -29.92
C TRP A 257 15.38 -4.80 -31.04
N ALA A 258 16.27 -4.77 -32.04
CA ALA A 258 16.19 -5.72 -33.15
C ALA A 258 16.48 -7.15 -32.69
N ALA A 259 17.57 -7.36 -31.94
CA ALA A 259 17.95 -8.68 -31.45
C ALA A 259 16.98 -9.19 -30.40
N ASP A 260 16.63 -8.36 -29.41
CA ASP A 260 15.73 -8.76 -28.33
C ASP A 260 14.32 -9.05 -28.86
N GLN A 261 13.80 -8.25 -29.80
CA GLN A 261 12.48 -8.53 -30.41
C GLN A 261 12.49 -9.83 -31.20
N GLN A 262 13.54 -10.12 -31.98
CA GLN A 262 13.65 -11.39 -32.72
C GLN A 262 13.58 -12.59 -31.77
N ILE A 263 14.35 -12.57 -30.68
CA ILE A 263 14.38 -13.63 -29.68
C ILE A 263 13.03 -13.77 -28.95
N ILE A 264 12.44 -12.64 -28.55
CA ILE A 264 11.12 -12.64 -27.88
C ILE A 264 10.05 -13.23 -28.80
N LEU A 265 9.98 -12.79 -30.06
CA LEU A 265 8.98 -13.27 -31.01
C LEU A 265 9.16 -14.75 -31.31
N GLU A 266 10.39 -15.23 -31.51
CA GLU A 266 10.65 -16.66 -31.72
C GLU A 266 10.19 -17.48 -30.52
N LEU A 267 10.50 -17.06 -29.30
CA LEU A 267 10.04 -17.75 -28.09
C LEU A 267 8.52 -17.74 -27.96
N LEU A 268 7.86 -16.60 -28.18
CA LEU A 268 6.40 -16.49 -28.14
C LEU A 268 5.71 -17.42 -29.14
N LEU A 269 6.34 -17.65 -30.30
CA LEU A 269 5.84 -18.53 -31.36
C LEU A 269 6.36 -19.96 -31.22
N SER A 270 7.22 -20.25 -30.24
CA SER A 270 7.84 -21.55 -30.06
C SER A 270 6.91 -22.56 -29.40
N LYS A 271 7.27 -23.84 -29.49
CA LYS A 271 6.62 -24.91 -28.77
C LYS A 271 7.24 -25.05 -27.38
N ASN A 272 6.47 -24.73 -26.34
CA ASN A 272 6.88 -24.82 -24.93
C ASN A 272 8.17 -24.02 -24.61
N GLY A 273 8.37 -22.88 -25.26
CA GLY A 273 9.50 -21.99 -24.97
C GLY A 273 10.88 -22.51 -25.42
N VAL A 274 10.94 -23.44 -26.37
CA VAL A 274 12.20 -24.03 -26.86
C VAL A 274 12.60 -23.39 -28.19
N MET A 275 13.82 -22.85 -28.28
CA MET A 275 14.33 -22.20 -29.49
C MET A 275 14.39 -23.17 -30.68
N GLY A 276 14.16 -22.68 -31.89
CA GLY A 276 14.14 -23.49 -33.12
C GLY A 276 12.91 -24.40 -33.27
N THR A 277 11.86 -24.19 -32.47
CA THR A 277 10.57 -24.86 -32.61
C THR A 277 9.48 -23.86 -32.97
N GLU A 278 8.37 -24.34 -33.53
CA GLU A 278 7.24 -23.51 -33.96
C GLU A 278 5.93 -24.13 -33.47
N SER A 279 5.12 -23.32 -32.78
CA SER A 279 3.77 -23.66 -32.36
C SER A 279 2.80 -23.46 -33.52
N LYS A 280 1.95 -24.45 -33.76
CA LYS A 280 0.94 -24.39 -34.83
C LYS A 280 -0.30 -23.59 -34.45
N THR A 281 -0.50 -23.40 -33.15
CA THR A 281 -1.67 -22.78 -32.53
C THR A 281 -1.34 -21.41 -31.93
N TYR A 282 -0.05 -21.06 -31.84
CA TYR A 282 0.45 -19.80 -31.31
C TYR A 282 0.08 -19.56 -29.83
N ASP A 283 -0.19 -20.64 -29.08
CA ASP A 283 -0.57 -20.61 -27.66
C ASP A 283 0.30 -21.53 -26.77
N GLU A 284 1.29 -22.22 -27.36
CA GLU A 284 2.23 -23.09 -26.63
C GLU A 284 3.50 -22.35 -26.15
N GLY A 285 3.67 -21.08 -26.54
CA GLY A 285 4.81 -20.25 -26.14
C GLY A 285 4.72 -19.78 -24.68
N PRO A 286 5.82 -19.26 -24.11
CA PRO A 286 5.83 -18.72 -22.76
C PRO A 286 5.02 -17.42 -22.67
N GLU A 287 4.54 -17.12 -21.46
CA GLU A 287 3.91 -15.82 -21.19
C GLU A 287 4.96 -14.70 -21.11
N ILE A 288 4.57 -13.49 -21.53
CA ILE A 288 5.41 -12.29 -21.48
C ILE A 288 4.88 -11.27 -20.47
N TYR A 289 5.80 -10.78 -19.65
CA TYR A 289 5.56 -9.84 -18.57
C TYR A 289 6.40 -8.57 -18.75
N PHE A 290 5.77 -7.40 -18.73
CA PHE A 290 6.45 -6.11 -18.80
C PHE A 290 6.43 -5.41 -17.44
N ALA A 291 7.57 -4.87 -17.02
CA ALA A 291 7.73 -4.15 -15.75
C ALA A 291 6.88 -2.88 -15.69
N HIS A 292 6.64 -2.25 -16.83
CA HIS A 292 5.72 -1.12 -16.98
C HIS A 292 5.32 -0.96 -18.46
N SER A 293 4.33 -0.09 -18.71
CA SER A 293 3.83 0.17 -20.06
C SER A 293 3.89 1.64 -20.44
N ASP A 294 4.77 2.42 -19.81
CA ASP A 294 4.93 3.83 -20.20
C ASP A 294 5.45 3.90 -21.63
N PHE A 295 4.68 4.58 -22.47
CA PHE A 295 5.04 4.77 -23.87
C PHE A 295 6.19 5.78 -24.02
N ILE A 296 6.17 6.83 -23.18
CA ILE A 296 7.16 7.90 -23.16
C ILE A 296 7.64 8.18 -21.75
N TRP A 297 8.87 8.67 -21.62
CA TRP A 297 9.44 9.13 -20.35
C TRP A 297 10.37 10.34 -20.55
N ALA A 298 10.58 11.09 -19.47
CA ALA A 298 11.42 12.27 -19.44
C ALA A 298 12.90 11.92 -19.18
N THR A 299 13.80 12.54 -19.94
CA THR A 299 15.26 12.40 -19.77
C THR A 299 15.91 13.79 -19.60
N ASN A 300 17.24 13.85 -19.54
CA ASN A 300 17.96 15.13 -19.64
C ASN A 300 17.89 15.77 -21.03
N TYR A 301 17.24 15.13 -22.01
CA TYR A 301 16.97 15.72 -23.32
C TYR A 301 15.69 16.58 -23.31
N LYS A 302 15.60 17.55 -24.22
CA LYS A 302 14.48 18.52 -24.29
C LYS A 302 13.11 17.94 -24.68
N LEU A 303 13.09 16.73 -25.24
CA LEU A 303 11.89 16.05 -25.71
C LEU A 303 11.81 14.64 -25.08
N ASN A 304 10.59 14.17 -24.90
CA ASN A 304 10.32 12.85 -24.32
C ASN A 304 10.87 11.72 -25.21
N ARG A 305 11.32 10.64 -24.58
CA ARG A 305 11.89 9.46 -25.24
C ARG A 305 10.89 8.30 -25.18
N TYR A 306 10.91 7.44 -26.19
CA TYR A 306 10.16 6.19 -26.12
C TYR A 306 10.79 5.25 -25.09
N GLY A 307 9.95 4.55 -24.34
CA GLY A 307 10.36 3.56 -23.35
C GLY A 307 9.78 2.16 -23.66
N MET A 308 9.67 1.35 -22.62
CA MET A 308 9.25 -0.05 -22.68
C MET A 308 7.89 -0.24 -23.35
N GLY A 309 6.95 0.70 -23.17
CA GLY A 309 5.65 0.65 -23.83
C GLY A 309 5.76 0.68 -25.36
N ALA A 310 6.72 1.40 -25.93
CA ALA A 310 6.94 1.42 -27.38
C ALA A 310 7.52 0.10 -27.89
N LEU A 311 8.43 -0.54 -27.12
CA LEU A 311 8.91 -1.89 -27.40
C LEU A 311 7.76 -2.91 -27.38
N GLN A 312 6.88 -2.84 -26.38
CA GLN A 312 5.69 -3.69 -26.29
C GLN A 312 4.78 -3.52 -27.51
N VAL A 313 4.53 -2.28 -27.94
CA VAL A 313 3.73 -1.99 -29.16
C VAL A 313 4.37 -2.63 -30.39
N SER A 314 5.70 -2.51 -30.54
CA SER A 314 6.44 -3.12 -31.65
C SER A 314 6.28 -4.64 -31.69
N ILE A 315 6.49 -5.31 -30.55
CA ILE A 315 6.35 -6.76 -30.43
C ILE A 315 4.90 -7.19 -30.73
N ALA A 316 3.92 -6.50 -30.16
CA ALA A 316 2.51 -6.82 -30.36
C ALA A 316 2.07 -6.64 -31.82
N ALA A 317 2.56 -5.60 -32.50
CA ALA A 317 2.28 -5.37 -33.91
C ALA A 317 2.89 -6.46 -34.80
N LEU A 318 4.16 -6.82 -34.58
CA LEU A 318 4.83 -7.89 -35.33
C LEU A 318 4.17 -9.25 -35.08
N TYR A 319 3.81 -9.55 -33.84
CA TYR A 319 3.09 -10.77 -33.49
C TYR A 319 1.74 -10.86 -34.19
N LYS A 320 0.96 -9.76 -34.20
CA LYS A 320 -0.34 -9.70 -34.87
C LYS A 320 -0.23 -9.82 -36.38
N GLU A 321 0.77 -9.18 -36.99
CA GLU A 321 1.03 -9.29 -38.42
C GLU A 321 1.41 -10.73 -38.81
N HIS A 322 2.21 -11.41 -37.98
CA HIS A 322 2.66 -12.78 -38.26
C HIS A 322 1.56 -13.82 -38.05
N THR A 323 0.78 -13.71 -36.97
CA THR A 323 -0.17 -14.75 -36.54
C THR A 323 -1.62 -14.43 -36.88
N GLY A 324 -1.96 -13.16 -37.12
CA GLY A 324 -3.34 -12.66 -37.15
C GLY A 324 -4.00 -12.51 -35.77
N HIS A 325 -3.32 -12.87 -34.67
CA HIS A 325 -3.86 -12.89 -33.31
C HIS A 325 -3.33 -11.73 -32.46
N GLU A 326 -4.09 -11.32 -31.45
CA GLU A 326 -3.59 -10.33 -30.48
C GLU A 326 -2.64 -10.99 -29.47
N LEU A 327 -1.52 -10.34 -29.19
CA LEU A 327 -0.56 -10.80 -28.19
C LEU A 327 -1.14 -10.64 -26.78
N LYS A 328 -1.22 -11.74 -26.03
CA LYS A 328 -1.53 -11.72 -24.60
C LYS A 328 -0.31 -11.23 -23.83
N VAL A 329 -0.44 -10.09 -23.14
CA VAL A 329 0.63 -9.45 -22.38
C VAL A 329 0.21 -9.24 -20.94
N HIS A 330 1.10 -9.54 -20.01
CA HIS A 330 0.94 -9.21 -18.60
C HIS A 330 1.74 -7.94 -18.26
N ARG A 331 1.11 -6.98 -17.59
CA ARG A 331 1.72 -5.67 -17.31
C ARG A 331 1.80 -5.45 -15.81
N PHE A 332 2.96 -4.97 -15.37
CA PHE A 332 3.19 -4.38 -14.06
C PHE A 332 3.40 -2.88 -14.20
N GLY A 333 3.93 -2.26 -13.15
CA GLY A 333 4.11 -0.82 -13.09
C GLY A 333 2.79 -0.07 -12.94
N LYS A 334 2.88 1.25 -12.82
CA LYS A 334 1.76 2.17 -12.91
C LYS A 334 1.25 2.15 -14.36
N PRO A 335 -0.07 2.06 -14.60
CA PRO A 335 -1.16 2.20 -13.64
C PRO A 335 -1.75 0.86 -13.17
N GLN A 336 -1.05 -0.26 -13.24
CA GLN A 336 -1.64 -1.59 -13.07
C GLN A 336 -2.05 -1.92 -11.62
N ALA A 337 -3.16 -2.65 -11.47
CA ALA A 337 -3.73 -3.02 -10.17
C ALA A 337 -2.81 -3.91 -9.33
N GLY A 338 -1.98 -4.74 -9.96
CA GLY A 338 -0.95 -5.53 -9.26
C GLY A 338 0.02 -4.64 -8.50
N THR A 339 0.54 -3.61 -9.16
CA THR A 339 1.43 -2.60 -8.58
C THR A 339 0.75 -1.83 -7.45
N PHE A 340 -0.53 -1.49 -7.61
CA PHE A 340 -1.32 -0.81 -6.58
C PHE A 340 -1.46 -1.65 -5.30
N ARG A 341 -1.78 -2.94 -5.43
CA ARG A 341 -1.88 -3.86 -4.29
C ARG A 341 -0.54 -4.02 -3.59
N PHE A 342 0.54 -4.14 -4.37
CA PHE A 342 1.90 -4.23 -3.84
C PHE A 342 2.28 -2.95 -3.07
N ALA A 343 2.02 -1.77 -3.65
CA ALA A 343 2.28 -0.49 -3.00
C ALA A 343 1.53 -0.33 -1.68
N ASN A 344 0.24 -0.70 -1.61
CA ASN A 344 -0.52 -0.65 -0.36
C ASN A 344 0.01 -1.61 0.71
N LYS A 345 0.46 -2.81 0.33
CA LYS A 345 1.07 -3.78 1.25
C LYS A 345 2.35 -3.21 1.86
N ILE A 346 3.24 -2.67 1.02
CA ILE A 346 4.49 -2.05 1.47
C ILE A 346 4.22 -0.82 2.33
N LEU A 347 3.32 0.06 1.89
CA LEU A 347 2.96 1.25 2.64
C LEU A 347 2.39 0.92 4.01
N SER A 348 1.52 -0.09 4.11
CA SER A 348 0.96 -0.53 5.39
C SER A 348 2.04 -1.05 6.34
N LYS A 349 3.00 -1.83 5.83
CA LYS A 349 4.16 -2.29 6.61
C LYS A 349 5.01 -1.11 7.10
N TRP A 350 5.28 -0.15 6.23
CA TRP A 350 6.09 1.02 6.54
C TRP A 350 5.44 1.93 7.59
N ARG A 351 4.14 2.22 7.43
CA ARG A 351 3.34 2.99 8.40
C ARG A 351 3.41 2.37 9.79
N LYS A 352 3.29 1.04 9.88
CA LYS A 352 3.40 0.32 11.15
C LYS A 352 4.79 0.46 11.76
N GLY A 353 5.84 0.21 10.97
CA GLY A 353 7.23 0.31 11.46
C GLY A 353 7.58 1.71 11.97
N MET A 354 7.11 2.77 11.28
CA MET A 354 7.34 4.15 11.70
C MET A 354 6.61 4.51 12.99
N LEU A 355 5.40 3.98 13.19
CA LEU A 355 4.65 4.13 14.44
C LEU A 355 5.34 3.40 15.59
N ASP A 356 5.78 2.15 15.37
CA ASP A 356 6.48 1.36 16.38
C ASP A 356 7.79 2.06 16.81
N GLU A 357 8.57 2.60 15.87
CA GLU A 357 9.79 3.37 16.17
C GLU A 357 9.50 4.65 16.98
N HIS A 358 8.43 5.37 16.63
CA HIS A 358 8.02 6.57 17.36
C HIS A 358 7.62 6.25 18.80
N LEU A 359 6.86 5.16 19.01
CA LEU A 359 6.45 4.72 20.35
C LEU A 359 7.65 4.30 21.20
N LYS A 360 8.63 3.60 20.62
CA LYS A 360 9.90 3.26 21.31
C LYS A 360 10.66 4.51 21.76
N LYS A 361 10.74 5.54 20.91
CA LYS A 361 11.39 6.82 21.27
C LYS A 361 10.66 7.59 22.36
N LEU A 362 9.34 7.44 22.45
CA LEU A 362 8.56 8.02 23.55
C LEU A 362 8.78 7.26 24.86
N SER A 363 8.84 5.91 24.84
CA SER A 363 9.04 5.11 26.05
C SER A 363 10.43 5.28 26.65
N VAL A 364 11.48 5.44 25.83
CA VAL A 364 12.85 5.69 26.32
C VAL A 364 12.98 7.07 26.97
N ASN A 365 12.20 8.05 26.53
CA ASN A 365 12.24 9.42 27.05
C ASN A 365 11.19 9.70 28.15
N ASP A 366 10.54 8.66 28.70
CA ASP A 366 9.54 8.82 29.75
C ASP A 366 10.24 9.10 31.10
N PRO A 367 10.01 10.26 31.75
CA PRO A 367 10.57 10.55 33.07
C PRO A 367 10.07 9.60 34.18
N ASN A 368 9.01 8.81 33.91
CA ASN A 368 8.53 7.72 34.77
C ASN A 368 8.96 6.32 34.25
N ALA A 369 9.93 6.23 33.32
CA ALA A 369 10.39 4.94 32.79
C ALA A 369 10.84 3.96 33.89
N GLU A 370 11.38 4.47 35.01
CA GLU A 370 11.75 3.67 36.19
C GLU A 370 10.57 2.95 36.85
N GLU A 371 9.32 3.35 36.59
CA GLU A 371 8.10 2.69 37.10
C GLU A 371 7.58 1.59 36.15
N ALA A 372 8.15 1.44 34.95
CA ALA A 372 7.74 0.44 33.97
C ALA A 372 8.28 -0.96 34.31
N ASP A 373 7.48 -2.00 34.05
CA ASP A 373 7.86 -3.40 34.35
C ASP A 373 8.94 -3.94 33.40
N ILE A 374 9.08 -3.33 32.23
CA ILE A 374 10.07 -3.63 31.20
C ILE A 374 10.75 -2.31 30.82
N LEU A 375 12.06 -2.27 31.01
CA LEU A 375 12.94 -1.17 30.64
C LEU A 375 13.57 -1.49 29.28
N ILE A 376 13.87 -0.44 28.50
CA ILE A 376 14.54 -0.56 27.19
C ILE A 376 15.80 0.30 27.27
N ASN A 377 16.97 -0.27 27.01
CA ASN A 377 18.23 0.49 27.00
C ASN A 377 18.37 1.32 25.71
N GLU A 378 19.40 2.15 25.66
CA GLU A 378 19.75 2.96 24.49
C GLU A 378 20.00 2.11 23.23
N ASP A 379 20.36 0.83 23.40
CA ASP A 379 20.59 -0.15 22.32
C ASP A 379 19.31 -0.91 21.89
N GLY A 380 18.16 -0.67 22.54
CA GLY A 380 16.87 -1.26 22.19
C GLY A 380 16.63 -2.67 22.71
N GLU A 381 17.45 -3.16 23.65
CA GLU A 381 17.25 -4.41 24.36
C GLU A 381 16.23 -4.23 25.50
N GLU A 382 15.26 -5.15 25.56
CA GLU A 382 14.23 -5.20 26.59
C GLU A 382 14.75 -5.98 27.81
N PHE A 383 14.71 -5.39 29.00
CA PHE A 383 15.02 -6.08 30.25
C PHE A 383 13.97 -5.79 31.32
N ILE A 384 13.74 -6.79 32.16
CA ILE A 384 12.74 -6.71 33.23
C ILE A 384 13.29 -5.79 34.32
N ASN A 385 12.44 -4.89 34.82
CA ASN A 385 12.80 -3.98 35.90
C ASN A 385 12.92 -4.73 37.23
N GLN A 386 14.13 -5.23 37.49
CA GLN A 386 14.42 -6.14 38.59
C GLN A 386 14.24 -5.48 39.98
N ALA A 387 14.47 -4.17 40.08
CA ALA A 387 14.23 -3.39 41.30
C ALA A 387 12.75 -3.35 41.74
N LYS A 388 11.83 -3.50 40.77
CA LYS A 388 10.39 -3.59 41.04
C LYS A 388 9.95 -5.01 41.41
N LEU A 389 10.67 -6.01 40.91
CA LEU A 389 10.51 -7.42 41.28
C LEU A 389 10.99 -7.67 42.73
N GLU A 390 12.06 -7.00 43.15
CA GLU A 390 12.63 -7.09 44.51
C GLU A 390 11.87 -6.27 45.56
N SER A 391 11.07 -5.28 45.15
CA SER A 391 10.24 -4.46 46.08
C SER A 391 8.84 -5.04 46.33
N GLY A 392 8.45 -6.08 45.58
CA GLY A 392 7.29 -6.90 45.91
C GLY A 392 7.70 -7.96 46.93
N ASN A 393 7.34 -7.77 48.21
CA ASN A 393 7.43 -8.82 49.23
C ASN A 393 6.66 -10.07 48.75
N TYR A 394 7.37 -11.03 48.20
CA TYR A 394 6.97 -12.42 48.13
C TYR A 394 7.94 -13.18 49.03
N GLU A 395 7.40 -13.76 50.11
CA GLU A 395 8.16 -14.66 50.97
C GLU A 395 8.54 -15.90 50.16
N ASP A 396 9.84 -16.14 50.06
CA ASP A 396 10.42 -17.34 49.45
C ASP A 396 10.15 -18.55 50.38
N GLU A 397 9.25 -19.45 49.99
CA GLU A 397 9.30 -20.84 50.45
C GLU A 397 10.11 -21.66 49.43
N TYR A 398 11.34 -21.96 49.81
CA TYR A 398 12.21 -22.92 49.15
C TYR A 398 11.70 -24.35 49.40
N GLU A 399 11.47 -25.12 48.34
CA GLU A 399 11.70 -26.56 48.37
C GLU A 399 12.56 -26.97 47.16
N GLU A 400 13.77 -27.43 47.45
CA GLU A 400 14.56 -28.30 46.58
C GLU A 400 13.91 -29.70 46.59
N ASP A 401 13.67 -30.33 45.43
CA ASP A 401 14.24 -31.66 45.15
C ASP A 401 13.99 -32.17 43.71
N ASP A 402 15.05 -32.79 43.19
CA ASP A 402 15.20 -33.90 42.26
C ASP A 402 14.54 -34.00 40.87
N GLY A 403 15.43 -34.28 39.91
CA GLY A 403 15.12 -34.49 38.51
C GLY A 403 14.47 -35.84 38.19
N LYS A 404 13.72 -35.85 37.09
CA LYS A 404 13.46 -37.03 36.24
C LYS A 404 13.01 -36.61 34.84
N ILE A 405 13.42 -37.45 33.90
CA ILE A 405 13.30 -37.33 32.44
C ILE A 405 11.98 -37.98 31.94
N ILE A 406 11.45 -37.46 30.81
CA ILE A 406 10.40 -38.00 29.89
C ILE A 406 8.94 -37.89 30.40
N ASP A 407 8.08 -37.09 29.74
CA ASP A 407 7.26 -37.56 28.60
C ASP A 407 6.46 -36.44 27.91
N LYS A 408 6.15 -36.68 26.62
CA LYS A 408 5.36 -35.83 25.71
C LYS A 408 4.03 -35.37 26.32
N LEU A 409 3.74 -34.07 26.25
CA LEU A 409 2.36 -33.58 26.22
C LEU A 409 2.22 -32.37 25.28
N GLY A 410 1.51 -32.59 24.17
CA GLY A 410 0.62 -31.60 23.55
C GLY A 410 1.24 -30.47 22.76
N GLU A 411 1.27 -30.64 21.44
CA GLU A 411 1.12 -29.54 20.48
C GLU A 411 -0.06 -28.64 20.92
N LEU A 412 0.25 -27.42 21.32
CA LEU A 412 -0.71 -26.32 21.31
C LEU A 412 -0.15 -25.23 20.40
N SER A 413 -0.85 -25.11 19.28
CA SER A 413 -0.57 -24.30 18.12
C SER A 413 -0.31 -22.84 18.45
N VAL A 414 0.66 -22.29 17.71
CA VAL A 414 0.82 -20.88 17.39
C VAL A 414 -0.47 -20.35 16.75
N GLN A 415 -1.45 -19.92 17.55
CA GLN A 415 -2.67 -19.18 17.20
C GLN A 415 -3.34 -18.88 18.54
N ASP A 416 -3.19 -17.69 19.14
CA ASP A 416 -3.91 -16.50 18.73
C ASP A 416 -3.13 -15.23 19.10
N LYS A 417 -2.30 -14.75 18.18
CA LYS A 417 -1.90 -13.33 18.21
C LYS A 417 -3.11 -12.51 17.79
N ILE A 418 -3.77 -11.86 18.74
CA ILE A 418 -4.72 -10.78 18.46
C ILE A 418 -3.92 -9.65 17.81
N THR A 419 -3.74 -9.71 16.49
CA THR A 419 -3.16 -8.60 15.72
C THR A 419 -4.17 -7.46 15.73
N LEU A 420 -3.94 -6.44 16.55
CA LEU A 420 -4.57 -5.13 16.34
C LEU A 420 -4.26 -4.69 14.91
N GLN A 421 -5.26 -4.75 14.03
CA GLN A 421 -5.13 -4.28 12.66
C GLN A 421 -5.08 -2.75 12.69
N MET A 422 -3.92 -2.20 12.37
CA MET A 422 -3.73 -0.75 12.21
C MET A 422 -4.72 -0.23 11.15
N PRO A 423 -5.39 0.91 11.39
CA PRO A 423 -6.30 1.47 10.39
C PRO A 423 -5.55 1.78 9.08
N PRO A 424 -6.23 1.67 7.91
CA PRO A 424 -5.66 2.12 6.64
C PRO A 424 -5.29 3.61 6.71
N ALA A 425 -4.49 4.09 5.76
CA ALA A 425 -4.14 5.51 5.71
C ALA A 425 -5.40 6.38 5.61
N SER A 426 -5.51 7.54 6.25
CA SER A 426 -6.68 8.42 6.07
C SER A 426 -6.77 8.92 4.62
N THR A 427 -5.64 9.35 4.07
CA THR A 427 -5.44 9.71 2.67
C THR A 427 -4.08 9.16 2.21
N VAL A 428 -3.95 8.74 0.95
CA VAL A 428 -2.64 8.46 0.34
C VAL A 428 -2.40 9.47 -0.76
N TYR A 429 -1.48 10.41 -0.56
CA TYR A 429 -1.13 11.40 -1.59
C TYR A 429 -0.17 10.80 -2.58
N PHE A 430 -0.58 10.69 -3.85
CA PHE A 430 0.32 10.28 -4.92
C PHE A 430 0.79 11.52 -5.68
N VAL A 431 2.08 11.81 -5.60
CA VAL A 431 2.71 12.94 -6.31
C VAL A 431 3.43 12.39 -7.54
N GLY A 432 2.99 12.83 -8.72
CA GLY A 432 3.49 12.36 -10.01
C GLY A 432 3.59 13.46 -11.05
N ASP A 433 4.31 13.22 -12.14
CA ASP A 433 4.50 14.16 -13.25
C ASP A 433 3.76 13.73 -14.53
N THR A 434 3.31 12.47 -14.59
CA THR A 434 2.80 11.84 -15.81
C THR A 434 1.31 11.52 -15.67
N PRO A 435 0.40 12.23 -16.37
CA PRO A 435 -1.04 12.00 -16.27
C PRO A 435 -1.48 10.56 -16.60
N GLU A 436 -0.92 9.98 -17.66
CA GLU A 436 -1.25 8.65 -18.17
C GLU A 436 -0.79 7.51 -17.27
N SER A 437 0.16 7.78 -16.37
CA SER A 437 0.78 6.81 -15.47
C SER A 437 0.38 7.10 -14.02
N ASP A 438 0.89 8.17 -13.41
CA ASP A 438 0.73 8.47 -11.99
C ASP A 438 -0.70 8.88 -11.62
N ILE A 439 -1.26 9.83 -12.37
CA ILE A 439 -2.58 10.38 -12.06
C ILE A 439 -3.65 9.33 -12.33
N ARG A 440 -3.51 8.59 -13.43
CA ARG A 440 -4.33 7.41 -13.72
C ARG A 440 -4.23 6.38 -12.60
N PHE A 441 -3.02 6.02 -12.17
CA PHE A 441 -2.79 5.03 -11.11
C PHE A 441 -3.48 5.39 -9.80
N ALA A 442 -3.36 6.65 -9.38
CA ALA A 442 -3.96 7.12 -8.14
C ALA A 442 -5.48 7.24 -8.23
N ASN A 443 -6.04 7.54 -9.42
CA ASN A 443 -7.48 7.73 -9.58
C ASN A 443 -8.26 6.42 -9.84
N SER A 444 -7.61 5.35 -10.32
CA SER A 444 -8.33 4.17 -10.83
C SER A 444 -8.66 3.08 -9.81
N HIS A 445 -8.07 3.09 -8.60
CA HIS A 445 -8.16 1.93 -7.69
C HIS A 445 -8.90 2.18 -6.38
N ASP A 446 -8.64 3.30 -5.70
CA ASP A 446 -9.20 3.60 -4.38
C ASP A 446 -9.39 5.11 -4.25
N ASP A 447 -10.60 5.54 -3.87
CA ASP A 447 -10.95 6.95 -3.78
C ASP A 447 -10.10 7.74 -2.76
N SER A 448 -9.50 7.03 -1.82
CA SER A 448 -8.63 7.63 -0.81
C SER A 448 -7.23 7.99 -1.29
N TRP A 449 -6.86 7.55 -2.49
CA TRP A 449 -5.66 8.01 -3.14
C TRP A 449 -5.91 9.39 -3.75
N PHE A 450 -5.14 10.37 -3.29
CA PHE A 450 -5.26 11.76 -3.70
C PHE A 450 -4.15 12.10 -4.69
N SER A 451 -4.51 12.26 -5.97
CA SER A 451 -3.56 12.55 -7.03
C SER A 451 -3.13 14.02 -7.04
N ILE A 452 -1.83 14.27 -6.99
CA ILE A 452 -1.21 15.58 -7.17
C ILE A 452 -0.28 15.51 -8.38
N LEU A 453 -0.55 16.35 -9.38
CA LEU A 453 0.29 16.50 -10.56
C LEU A 453 1.30 17.64 -10.34
N VAL A 454 2.57 17.41 -10.64
CA VAL A 454 3.62 18.44 -10.63
C VAL A 454 4.07 18.80 -12.04
N LYS A 455 4.57 20.02 -12.23
CA LYS A 455 5.01 20.55 -13.53
C LYS A 455 6.50 20.34 -13.83
N THR A 456 7.20 19.57 -13.00
CA THR A 456 8.65 19.39 -13.09
C THR A 456 9.11 18.32 -14.10
N GLY A 457 8.17 17.59 -14.73
CA GLY A 457 8.46 16.46 -15.59
C GLY A 457 7.68 16.42 -16.91
N VAL A 458 7.02 15.31 -17.23
CA VAL A 458 6.35 15.01 -18.51
C VAL A 458 5.20 15.97 -18.80
N TYR A 459 4.42 16.35 -17.79
CA TYR A 459 3.31 17.27 -17.96
C TYR A 459 3.75 18.65 -18.47
N GLN A 460 3.08 19.12 -19.52
CA GLN A 460 3.32 20.44 -20.11
C GLN A 460 2.26 21.44 -19.64
N ASP A 461 2.72 22.55 -19.08
CA ASP A 461 1.81 23.59 -18.59
C ASP A 461 0.95 24.17 -19.72
N GLY A 462 -0.32 24.44 -19.42
CA GLY A 462 -1.32 24.88 -20.41
C GLY A 462 -1.95 23.75 -21.24
N THR A 463 -1.56 22.48 -21.05
CA THR A 463 -2.24 21.34 -21.66
C THR A 463 -3.34 20.78 -20.74
N VAL A 464 -4.40 20.24 -21.34
CA VAL A 464 -5.46 19.53 -20.59
C VAL A 464 -5.08 18.04 -20.52
N PRO A 465 -4.74 17.51 -19.34
CA PRO A 465 -4.35 16.11 -19.21
C PRO A 465 -5.56 15.20 -19.45
N LYS A 466 -5.33 14.04 -20.10
CA LYS A 466 -6.38 13.02 -20.30
C LYS A 466 -6.99 12.58 -18.97
N TYR A 467 -6.15 12.36 -17.96
CA TYR A 467 -6.56 12.03 -16.60
C TYR A 467 -6.40 13.26 -15.70
N LYS A 468 -7.51 13.77 -15.17
CA LYS A 468 -7.52 14.99 -14.36
C LYS A 468 -6.98 14.71 -12.96
N PRO A 469 -5.95 15.44 -12.47
CA PRO A 469 -5.49 15.32 -11.10
C PRO A 469 -6.47 15.98 -10.13
N LYS A 470 -6.44 15.56 -8.85
CA LYS A 470 -7.21 16.22 -7.78
C LYS A 470 -6.59 17.55 -7.36
N HIS A 471 -5.28 17.72 -7.55
CA HIS A 471 -4.58 18.99 -7.34
C HIS A 471 -3.38 19.13 -8.29
N LEU A 472 -3.03 20.37 -8.64
CA LEU A 472 -1.90 20.71 -9.51
C LEU A 472 -0.95 21.63 -8.72
N CYS A 473 0.34 21.32 -8.74
CA CYS A 473 1.39 22.08 -8.06
C CYS A 473 2.55 22.36 -9.01
N GLU A 474 3.37 23.38 -8.71
CA GLU A 474 4.57 23.65 -9.51
C GLU A 474 5.63 22.57 -9.28
N ASN A 475 5.77 22.08 -8.04
CA ASN A 475 6.82 21.14 -7.64
C ASN A 475 6.42 20.28 -6.43
N VAL A 476 7.27 19.32 -6.07
CA VAL A 476 7.04 18.36 -4.97
C VAL A 476 6.93 19.03 -3.59
N LEU A 477 7.61 20.15 -3.34
CA LEU A 477 7.55 20.85 -2.06
C LEU A 477 6.20 21.52 -1.84
N GLU A 478 5.63 22.12 -2.88
CA GLU A 478 4.26 22.65 -2.82
C GLU A 478 3.23 21.55 -2.58
N ALA A 479 3.40 20.39 -3.22
CA ALA A 479 2.53 19.23 -3.00
C ALA A 479 2.56 18.77 -1.52
N VAL A 480 3.75 18.69 -0.93
CA VAL A 480 3.93 18.33 0.50
C VAL A 480 3.33 19.39 1.41
N LYS A 481 3.60 20.68 1.17
CA LYS A 481 3.03 21.79 1.95
C LYS A 481 1.50 21.75 1.91
N PHE A 482 0.91 21.63 0.72
CA PHE A 482 -0.53 21.53 0.54
C PHE A 482 -1.15 20.40 1.37
N ALA A 483 -0.60 19.19 1.29
CA ALA A 483 -1.14 18.05 2.01
C ALA A 483 -1.02 18.20 3.53
N ILE A 484 0.12 18.69 4.03
CA ILE A 484 0.33 18.90 5.47
C ILE A 484 -0.68 19.91 6.02
N GLU A 485 -0.91 21.04 5.33
CA GLU A 485 -1.93 22.02 5.72
C GLU A 485 -3.34 21.43 5.71
N ARG A 486 -3.68 20.72 4.63
CA ARG A 486 -5.00 20.11 4.44
C ARG A 486 -5.31 19.10 5.54
N GLU A 487 -4.39 18.17 5.79
CA GLU A 487 -4.59 17.12 6.80
C GLU A 487 -4.56 17.69 8.21
N HIS A 488 -3.72 18.69 8.49
CA HIS A 488 -3.74 19.36 9.79
C HIS A 488 -5.08 20.04 10.08
N ALA A 489 -5.68 20.72 9.10
CA ALA A 489 -6.99 21.34 9.27
C ALA A 489 -8.08 20.30 9.58
N MET A 490 -8.02 19.13 8.93
CA MET A 490 -8.94 18.02 9.19
C MET A 490 -8.72 17.42 10.59
N GLU A 491 -7.46 17.15 10.94
CA GLU A 491 -7.05 16.61 12.24
C GLU A 491 -7.47 17.54 13.39
N LEU A 492 -7.23 18.85 13.24
CA LEU A 492 -7.58 19.86 14.24
C LEU A 492 -9.10 19.96 14.44
N ALA A 493 -9.87 19.88 13.37
CA ALA A 493 -11.33 19.87 13.44
C ALA A 493 -11.83 18.64 14.23
N GLU A 494 -11.32 17.45 13.91
CA GLU A 494 -11.69 16.20 14.61
C GLU A 494 -11.21 16.20 16.07
N TRP A 495 -10.01 16.73 16.34
CA TRP A 495 -9.49 16.89 17.69
C TRP A 495 -10.41 17.77 18.55
N ASN A 496 -10.83 18.92 18.00
CA ASN A 496 -11.67 19.87 18.72
C ASN A 496 -13.12 19.41 18.85
N GLU A 497 -13.64 18.62 17.91
CA GLU A 497 -14.95 17.96 18.01
C GLU A 497 -14.99 16.94 19.17
N THR A 498 -13.87 16.26 19.42
CA THR A 498 -13.75 15.24 20.46
C THR A 498 -13.23 15.77 21.81
N ALA A 499 -12.87 17.06 21.88
CA ALA A 499 -12.37 17.71 23.09
C ALA A 499 -13.51 18.13 24.05
N THR A 500 -13.31 17.96 25.36
CA THR A 500 -14.28 18.42 26.37
C THR A 500 -14.13 19.92 26.62
N GLU A 501 -15.23 20.64 26.74
CA GLU A 501 -15.22 22.07 27.10
C GLU A 501 -14.70 22.27 28.52
N GLU A 502 -13.93 23.36 28.74
CA GLU A 502 -13.46 23.75 30.07
C GLU A 502 -14.67 23.95 31.01
N GLU A 503 -14.53 23.51 32.27
CA GLU A 503 -15.51 23.73 33.32
C GLU A 503 -15.69 25.24 33.55
N GLY A 504 -16.64 25.83 32.81
CA GLY A 504 -16.96 27.26 32.88
C GLY A 504 -18.34 27.64 32.34
N SER A 505 -19.07 26.76 31.64
CA SER A 505 -20.48 27.02 31.33
C SER A 505 -21.30 25.73 31.39
N ALA A 506 -22.26 25.70 32.31
CA ALA A 506 -23.19 24.60 32.45
C ALA A 506 -24.20 24.62 31.29
N SER A 507 -24.02 23.75 30.31
CA SER A 507 -25.10 23.26 29.46
C SER A 507 -24.87 21.79 29.13
N ARG A 508 -25.72 20.92 29.67
CA ARG A 508 -25.66 19.47 29.46
C ARG A 508 -26.19 19.12 28.07
N VAL A 509 -25.31 18.79 27.14
CA VAL A 509 -25.61 17.84 26.05
C VAL A 509 -24.40 16.94 25.85
N SER A 510 -24.39 15.77 26.50
CA SER A 510 -23.39 14.73 26.19
C SER A 510 -23.83 13.96 24.95
N SER A 511 -23.27 14.26 23.79
CA SER A 511 -23.29 13.36 22.63
C SER A 511 -22.34 12.19 22.91
N LYS A 512 -22.90 11.09 23.43
CA LYS A 512 -22.16 9.83 23.62
C LYS A 512 -21.87 9.21 22.26
N ILE A 513 -20.68 9.42 21.72
CA ILE A 513 -20.20 8.67 20.55
C ILE A 513 -19.67 7.32 21.05
N ASN A 514 -20.18 6.23 20.47
CA ASN A 514 -19.86 4.86 20.89
C ASN A 514 -18.82 4.25 19.93
N PHE A 515 -17.90 3.40 20.44
CA PHE A 515 -16.82 2.79 19.65
C PHE A 515 -17.34 2.02 18.41
N ASN A 516 -18.53 1.43 18.49
CA ASN A 516 -19.18 0.77 17.35
C ASN A 516 -19.42 1.70 16.14
N ASP A 517 -19.51 3.03 16.33
CA ASP A 517 -19.66 3.97 15.22
C ASP A 517 -18.41 4.10 14.34
N PHE A 518 -17.25 3.70 14.85
CA PHE A 518 -15.98 3.70 14.09
C PHE A 518 -15.75 2.39 13.32
N VAL A 519 -16.58 1.36 13.53
CA VAL A 519 -16.34 0.00 12.99
C VAL A 519 -17.58 -0.60 12.30
N MET A 520 -18.73 0.08 12.30
CA MET A 520 -19.96 -0.41 11.66
C MET A 520 -20.19 0.13 10.25
N THR A 521 -20.85 -0.68 9.44
CA THR A 521 -21.29 -0.31 8.10
C THR A 521 -22.55 0.58 8.16
N PRO A 522 -22.83 1.39 7.11
CA PRO A 522 -24.04 2.23 7.06
C PRO A 522 -25.36 1.45 7.19
N SER A 523 -25.40 0.19 6.76
CA SER A 523 -26.58 -0.68 6.91
C SER A 523 -26.82 -1.09 8.36
N GLU A 524 -25.76 -1.42 9.09
CA GLU A 524 -25.85 -1.79 10.52
C GLU A 524 -26.27 -0.60 11.38
N LYS A 525 -25.85 0.63 11.01
CA LYS A 525 -26.25 1.85 11.69
C LYS A 525 -27.75 2.12 11.58
N LYS A 526 -28.34 1.89 10.39
CA LYS A 526 -29.80 1.99 10.19
C LYS A 526 -30.57 0.94 11.00
N ASP A 527 -30.06 -0.28 11.09
CA ASP A 527 -30.69 -1.35 11.88
C ASP A 527 -30.58 -1.09 13.39
N GLN A 528 -29.47 -0.51 13.85
CA GLN A 528 -29.27 -0.10 15.23
C GLN A 528 -30.19 1.08 15.60
N GLU A 529 -30.29 2.10 14.75
CA GLU A 529 -31.20 3.24 14.91
C GLU A 529 -32.67 2.81 14.88
N ALA A 530 -33.04 1.82 14.05
CA ALA A 530 -34.37 1.24 14.03
C ALA A 530 -34.69 0.46 15.33
N LYS A 531 -33.72 -0.31 15.84
CA LYS A 531 -33.85 -1.05 17.12
C LYS A 531 -33.91 -0.13 18.34
N ASP A 532 -33.17 0.97 18.33
CA ASP A 532 -33.19 1.96 19.42
C ASP A 532 -34.45 2.82 19.41
N LYS A 533 -35.01 3.13 18.23
CA LYS A 533 -36.36 3.70 18.11
C LYS A 533 -37.43 2.77 18.68
N LEU A 534 -37.35 1.46 18.43
CA LEU A 534 -38.28 0.48 19.00
C LEU A 534 -38.16 0.30 20.52
N LYS A 535 -36.97 0.49 21.10
CA LYS A 535 -36.75 0.41 22.56
C LYS A 535 -37.23 1.64 23.31
N ASN A 536 -37.14 2.84 22.72
CA ASN A 536 -37.63 4.07 23.34
C ASN A 536 -39.16 4.19 23.35
N ILE A 537 -39.86 3.51 22.44
CA ILE A 537 -41.34 3.48 22.43
C ILE A 537 -41.90 2.61 23.57
N LYS A 538 -41.15 1.63 24.10
CA LYS A 538 -41.61 0.72 25.17
C LYS A 538 -41.42 1.25 26.61
N LYS A 539 -40.95 2.49 26.79
CA LYS A 539 -40.60 3.03 28.12
C LYS A 539 -41.33 4.29 28.55
N VAL A 540 -42.35 4.71 27.80
CA VAL A 540 -43.21 5.84 28.15
C VAL A 540 -44.65 5.33 28.08
N ASP A 541 -45.33 5.44 29.23
CA ASP A 541 -46.77 5.24 29.48
C ASP A 541 -47.32 3.83 29.79
N GLU A 542 -46.99 3.34 31.00
CA GLU A 542 -48.00 2.78 31.92
C GLU A 542 -48.33 3.85 32.98
N HIS A 543 -49.39 4.62 32.78
CA HIS A 543 -50.30 5.20 33.79
C HIS A 543 -51.11 6.35 33.15
N GLU A 544 -52.32 6.04 32.68
CA GLU A 544 -53.58 6.73 33.01
C GLU A 544 -54.67 6.32 31.99
N SER A 545 -55.71 5.72 32.53
CA SER A 545 -57.00 5.45 31.90
C SER A 545 -57.70 6.75 31.48
N VAL A 546 -58.38 6.77 30.32
CA VAL A 546 -59.76 7.29 30.09
C VAL A 546 -60.13 7.10 28.60
N GLU A 547 -61.43 7.02 28.37
CA GLU A 547 -62.18 6.37 27.29
C GLU A 547 -62.07 6.94 25.86
N VAL A 548 -62.41 6.05 24.91
CA VAL A 548 -62.64 6.24 23.46
C VAL A 548 -63.86 7.15 23.22
N PRO A 549 -63.87 7.96 22.15
CA PRO A 549 -64.90 7.72 21.13
C PRO A 549 -64.39 7.63 19.68
N ASP A 550 -64.93 6.61 19.00
CA ASP A 550 -64.85 6.32 17.58
C ASP A 550 -65.28 7.51 16.71
N LEU A 551 -64.45 7.88 15.72
CA LEU A 551 -64.92 8.42 14.44
C LEU A 551 -63.73 8.63 13.48
N LEU A 552 -63.92 8.15 12.24
CA LEU A 552 -63.12 8.41 11.02
C LEU A 552 -62.02 7.39 10.65
N SER A 553 -62.33 6.11 10.72
CA SER A 553 -61.66 5.04 9.96
C SER A 553 -62.38 4.69 8.65
N ALA A 554 -62.91 5.68 7.91
CA ALA A 554 -63.73 5.43 6.72
C ALA A 554 -63.46 6.31 5.49
N GLN A 555 -62.32 7.01 5.40
CA GLN A 555 -62.10 7.96 4.29
C GLN A 555 -60.69 8.02 3.68
N LEU A 556 -59.84 6.99 3.84
CA LEU A 556 -58.53 6.96 3.16
C LEU A 556 -58.26 5.73 2.27
N ASP A 557 -59.28 4.88 2.02
CA ASP A 557 -59.26 3.85 0.96
C ASP A 557 -59.69 4.38 -0.42
N LYS A 558 -59.71 5.70 -0.63
CA LYS A 558 -60.11 6.34 -1.90
C LYS A 558 -58.97 6.90 -2.76
N PHE A 559 -57.71 6.56 -2.49
CA PHE A 559 -56.57 7.10 -3.25
C PHE A 559 -55.52 6.07 -3.69
N LYS A 560 -55.92 4.81 -3.95
CA LYS A 560 -54.98 3.79 -4.46
C LYS A 560 -55.30 3.16 -5.82
N ASP A 561 -56.29 3.65 -6.55
CA ASP A 561 -56.50 3.24 -7.95
C ASP A 561 -56.75 4.47 -8.86
N ALA A 562 -55.67 5.10 -9.33
CA ALA A 562 -55.58 5.77 -10.64
C ALA A 562 -54.20 6.43 -10.86
N ALA A 563 -53.57 6.04 -11.98
CA ALA A 563 -52.35 6.57 -12.63
C ALA A 563 -50.99 6.01 -12.17
#